data_AF-A0A0S9MSY0-F1
#
_entry.id   AF-A0A0S9MSY0-F1
#
_cell.length_a   1.000
_cell.length_b   1.000
_cell.length_c   1.000
_cell.angle_alpha   90.00
_cell.angle_beta   90.00
_cell.angle_gamma   90.00
#
_symmetry.space_group_name_H-M   'P 1'
#
loop_
_entity.id
_entity.type
_entity.pdbx_description
1 polymer ?
#
loop_
_entity_poly.entity_id
_entity_poly.type
_entity_poly.pdbx_seq_one_letter_code
_entity_poly.pdbx_strand_id
1 'polypeptide(L)'
;MSDELNFGGIDASAPQWNARRPMRIAILGDFGAGALRGRLDKGAALARRKPLKVEFDTLEDALARLDLRLTLPLGADGAPVEIAITELDAFHPDTLYREVEVFSALAALRKRLNTPSTFAAAAAEVQGWGGDATPSASRMARQGRARGAAPSAGARLDDFARLTGRPGVAAQADDSIDALLRRIVGPFVQPAASPNKDALVATVDAALADAMRAVLSQGDFQNAESLWRGVDFLLRRLETSHALQVHLIDISAEELAADLSAVDDLAESGLYKLLVEQPAQDADGGYSYIAGCYQFEASPPHAELLGRAARVAAHAGAPFITAIASDAFTDRREPPHRLVREAFAALRQLPDASYLALLAPHFLLRHPYGKKSDPISSFAFEEFSRSAGLRGMLWGHPALLALCVLGVRGGQLAIGDLPFHFYVDADGDSIALPCTDRLIGTQAASLLRDYGINAVMAHKGEALVRLAGLEAVNGDGLAAGPGAAPRKAPSDSRGAVGSKVAGKVGVDWSPAQRGAGTVAVGAAMPPVADAPPRAVTPDAPDAGAQDGGAGLQAEAADTPDASAAQDALPTPQTQEAQNPAVDAAQNELDALLASLGDDSPAADPGAEPAAEPEMDPELEALLASLK
;
A
#
# COMPACT_ATOMS: atom_id res chain seq x y z
N MET A 1 29.01 -8.77 -22.31
CA MET A 1 28.67 -7.63 -23.18
C MET A 1 27.94 -6.63 -22.31
N SER A 2 28.14 -5.33 -22.48
CA SER A 2 27.31 -4.33 -21.81
C SER A 2 26.04 -4.17 -22.63
N ASP A 3 24.92 -4.72 -22.15
CA ASP A 3 23.62 -4.44 -22.77
C ASP A 3 23.37 -2.94 -22.72
N GLU A 4 23.18 -2.36 -23.89
CA GLU A 4 22.90 -0.95 -24.08
C GLU A 4 21.42 -0.71 -23.73
N LEU A 5 21.14 0.29 -22.89
CA LEU A 5 19.79 0.53 -22.36
C LEU A 5 18.81 0.85 -23.51
N ASN A 6 17.78 0.02 -23.65
CA ASN A 6 16.83 0.15 -24.73
C ASN A 6 15.58 0.89 -24.24
N PHE A 7 15.56 2.20 -24.43
CA PHE A 7 14.43 3.06 -24.04
C PHE A 7 13.22 2.99 -24.99
N GLY A 8 13.20 2.06 -25.95
CA GLY A 8 12.18 1.97 -27.00
C GLY A 8 12.18 3.16 -27.97
N GLY A 9 11.28 3.11 -28.95
CA GLY A 9 10.97 4.17 -29.90
C GLY A 9 9.46 4.39 -30.01
N ILE A 10 9.06 5.45 -30.72
CA ILE A 10 7.68 5.68 -31.16
C ILE A 10 7.74 6.34 -32.54
N ASP A 11 7.32 5.62 -33.59
CA ASP A 11 7.33 6.15 -34.96
C ASP A 11 6.03 6.94 -35.29
N ALA A 12 4.98 6.78 -34.47
CA ALA A 12 3.74 7.52 -34.58
C ALA A 12 3.90 9.01 -34.22
N SER A 13 3.27 9.91 -34.97
CA SER A 13 3.25 11.34 -34.61
C SER A 13 2.40 11.60 -33.37
N ALA A 14 2.93 12.38 -32.42
CA ALA A 14 2.17 12.78 -31.22
C ALA A 14 0.91 13.59 -31.58
N PRO A 15 -0.24 13.32 -30.92
CA PRO A 15 -1.49 14.05 -31.17
C PRO A 15 -1.39 15.53 -30.78
N GLN A 16 -2.11 16.40 -31.49
CA GLN A 16 -2.22 17.82 -31.14
C GLN A 16 -3.45 18.07 -30.26
N TRP A 17 -3.23 18.76 -29.13
CA TRP A 17 -4.29 19.03 -28.16
C TRP A 17 -4.86 20.45 -28.27
N ASN A 18 -6.17 20.58 -28.10
CA ASN A 18 -6.83 21.87 -27.99
C ASN A 18 -6.36 22.61 -26.72
N ALA A 19 -5.84 23.83 -26.87
CA ALA A 19 -5.35 24.66 -25.76
C ALA A 19 -6.43 25.03 -24.72
N ARG A 20 -7.72 24.83 -25.02
CA ARG A 20 -8.87 25.04 -24.11
C ARG A 20 -9.43 23.75 -23.50
N ARG A 21 -8.77 22.60 -23.69
CA ARG A 21 -9.18 21.33 -23.06
C ARG A 21 -9.16 21.44 -21.53
N PRO A 22 -9.98 20.65 -20.81
CA PRO A 22 -9.90 20.58 -19.35
C PRO A 22 -8.55 20.01 -18.87
N MET A 23 -8.18 20.34 -17.63
CA MET A 23 -7.04 19.71 -16.96
C MET A 23 -7.45 18.30 -16.54
N ARG A 24 -7.05 17.29 -17.33
CA ARG A 24 -7.25 15.88 -16.97
C ARG A 24 -6.01 15.32 -16.28
N ILE A 25 -6.18 14.72 -15.12
CA ILE A 25 -5.13 14.00 -14.37
C ILE A 25 -5.41 12.51 -14.51
N ALA A 26 -4.42 11.73 -14.93
CA ALA A 26 -4.44 10.27 -14.82
C ALA A 26 -3.65 9.84 -13.58
N ILE A 27 -4.21 8.94 -12.78
CA ILE A 27 -3.52 8.29 -11.65
C ILE A 27 -3.50 6.80 -11.94
N LEU A 28 -2.31 6.23 -12.11
CA LEU A 28 -2.07 4.81 -12.35
C LEU A 28 -1.68 4.14 -11.04
N GLY A 29 -2.26 2.98 -10.75
CA GLY A 29 -1.96 2.20 -9.56
C GLY A 29 -2.82 0.94 -9.49
N ASP A 30 -2.44 -0.02 -8.64
CA ASP A 30 -3.14 -1.30 -8.48
C ASP A 30 -4.38 -1.17 -7.57
N PHE A 31 -5.30 -0.27 -7.94
CA PHE A 31 -6.48 0.11 -7.16
C PHE A 31 -7.40 -1.08 -6.84
N GLY A 32 -7.47 -2.08 -7.74
CA GLY A 32 -8.20 -3.32 -7.55
C GLY A 32 -7.38 -4.48 -6.98
N ALA A 33 -6.11 -4.29 -6.59
CA ALA A 33 -5.20 -5.38 -6.22
C ALA A 33 -5.14 -6.51 -7.29
N GLY A 34 -5.03 -6.12 -8.56
CA GLY A 34 -4.88 -7.04 -9.69
C GLY A 34 -3.61 -7.87 -9.60
N ALA A 35 -2.49 -7.31 -9.11
CA ALA A 35 -1.24 -8.06 -8.94
C ALA A 35 -1.35 -9.15 -7.87
N LEU A 36 -2.13 -8.91 -6.80
CA LEU A 36 -2.43 -9.94 -5.80
C LEU A 36 -3.17 -11.12 -6.42
N ARG A 37 -4.09 -10.84 -7.35
CA ARG A 37 -4.86 -11.80 -8.15
C ARG A 37 -4.08 -12.39 -9.34
N GLY A 38 -2.78 -12.10 -9.49
CA GLY A 38 -1.92 -12.63 -10.55
C GLY A 38 -2.17 -12.03 -11.95
N ARG A 39 -2.84 -10.87 -12.02
CA ARG A 39 -3.18 -10.21 -13.28
C ARG A 39 -1.95 -9.53 -13.89
N LEU A 40 -1.70 -9.79 -15.16
CA LEU A 40 -0.55 -9.29 -15.92
C LEU A 40 -0.95 -8.95 -17.37
N ASP A 41 -2.02 -8.17 -17.54
CA ASP A 41 -2.54 -7.78 -18.85
C ASP A 41 -1.54 -6.88 -19.59
N LYS A 42 -1.47 -7.05 -20.92
CA LYS A 42 -0.56 -6.32 -21.83
C LYS A 42 -1.25 -5.96 -23.14
N GLY A 43 -0.70 -5.01 -23.88
CA GLY A 43 -1.13 -4.62 -25.23
C GLY A 43 -2.63 -4.37 -25.31
N ALA A 44 -3.32 -5.10 -26.19
CA ALA A 44 -4.76 -4.96 -26.40
C ALA A 44 -5.63 -5.39 -25.19
N ALA A 45 -5.11 -6.14 -24.22
CA ALA A 45 -5.83 -6.46 -22.99
C ALA A 45 -5.77 -5.28 -22.01
N LEU A 46 -4.57 -4.75 -21.75
CA LEU A 46 -4.37 -3.57 -20.90
C LEU A 46 -5.07 -2.34 -21.50
N ALA A 47 -5.03 -2.17 -22.83
CA ALA A 47 -5.75 -1.10 -23.54
C ALA A 47 -7.28 -1.12 -23.35
N ARG A 48 -7.89 -2.21 -22.85
CA ARG A 48 -9.33 -2.27 -22.55
C ARG A 48 -9.68 -1.77 -21.15
N ARG A 49 -8.70 -1.44 -20.29
CA ARG A 49 -8.95 -0.80 -19.00
C ARG A 49 -9.70 0.51 -19.23
N LYS A 50 -10.84 0.68 -18.55
CA LYS A 50 -11.63 1.91 -18.63
C LYS A 50 -11.19 2.86 -17.50
N PRO A 51 -10.65 4.05 -17.81
CA PRO A 51 -10.39 5.07 -16.79
C PRO A 51 -11.65 5.40 -15.99
N LEU A 52 -11.53 5.43 -14.67
CA LEU A 52 -12.60 5.78 -13.74
C LEU A 52 -12.47 7.25 -13.37
N LYS A 53 -13.32 8.12 -13.93
CA LYS A 53 -13.42 9.50 -13.45
C LYS A 53 -13.91 9.48 -11.99
N VAL A 54 -13.21 10.18 -11.10
CA VAL A 54 -13.55 10.28 -9.68
C VAL A 54 -13.60 11.74 -9.22
N GLU A 55 -14.53 11.99 -8.31
CA GLU A 55 -14.72 13.23 -7.55
C GLU A 55 -14.89 12.86 -6.07
N PHE A 56 -14.85 13.83 -5.16
CA PHE A 56 -14.85 13.56 -3.71
C PHE A 56 -16.06 12.72 -3.24
N ASP A 57 -17.21 12.91 -3.86
CA ASP A 57 -18.49 12.23 -3.59
C ASP A 57 -18.67 10.89 -4.32
N THR A 58 -17.82 10.57 -5.30
CA THR A 58 -17.91 9.36 -6.14
C THR A 58 -16.72 8.41 -5.97
N LEU A 59 -15.84 8.69 -5.01
CA LEU A 59 -14.67 7.85 -4.72
C LEU A 59 -15.06 6.45 -4.22
N GLU A 60 -16.05 6.37 -3.33
CA GLU A 60 -16.55 5.09 -2.78
C GLU A 60 -17.22 4.23 -3.85
N ASP A 61 -17.99 4.84 -4.78
CA ASP A 61 -18.56 4.14 -5.93
C ASP A 61 -17.47 3.54 -6.83
N ALA A 62 -16.34 4.23 -6.99
CA ALA A 62 -15.20 3.73 -7.77
C ALA A 62 -14.47 2.58 -7.07
N LEU A 63 -14.34 2.62 -5.74
CA LEU A 63 -13.80 1.54 -4.91
C LEU A 63 -14.68 0.29 -4.98
N ALA A 64 -15.97 0.43 -4.68
CA ALA A 64 -16.94 -0.67 -4.74
C ALA A 64 -16.99 -1.32 -6.13
N ARG A 65 -16.88 -0.52 -7.20
CA ARG A 65 -16.88 -1.00 -8.58
C ARG A 65 -15.64 -1.82 -8.97
N LEU A 66 -14.51 -1.67 -8.26
CA LEU A 66 -13.28 -2.43 -8.53
C LEU A 66 -13.23 -3.79 -7.82
N ASP A 67 -14.20 -4.09 -6.93
CA ASP A 67 -14.27 -5.34 -6.16
C ASP A 67 -12.89 -5.66 -5.53
N LEU A 68 -12.41 -4.72 -4.71
CA LEU A 68 -11.12 -4.83 -4.05
C LEU A 68 -11.19 -5.95 -2.99
N ARG A 69 -10.51 -7.05 -3.29
CA ARG A 69 -10.34 -8.20 -2.39
C ARG A 69 -8.89 -8.29 -1.99
N LEU A 70 -8.64 -8.33 -0.69
CA LEU A 70 -7.32 -8.47 -0.11
C LEU A 70 -7.20 -9.80 0.62
N THR A 71 -5.99 -10.34 0.65
CA THR A 71 -5.71 -11.66 1.20
C THR A 71 -4.75 -11.52 2.37
N LEU A 72 -5.28 -11.70 3.58
CA LEU A 72 -4.51 -11.60 4.81
C LEU A 72 -3.91 -12.97 5.17
N PRO A 73 -2.62 -13.06 5.58
CA PRO A 73 -1.96 -14.31 5.96
C PRO A 73 -2.36 -14.76 7.38
N LEU A 74 -3.67 -14.77 7.64
CA LEU A 74 -4.25 -14.98 8.96
C LEU A 74 -4.79 -16.38 9.17
N GLY A 75 -4.92 -17.25 8.18
CA GLY A 75 -5.36 -18.64 8.37
C GLY A 75 -4.26 -19.57 8.93
N ALA A 76 -4.60 -20.84 9.19
CA ALA A 76 -3.65 -21.86 9.65
C ALA A 76 -2.42 -21.95 8.73
N ASP A 77 -1.21 -22.11 9.28
CA ASP A 77 0.08 -22.05 8.57
C ASP A 77 0.32 -20.78 7.70
N GLY A 78 -0.51 -19.75 7.84
CA GLY A 78 -0.46 -18.52 7.03
C GLY A 78 -1.47 -18.51 5.89
N ALA A 79 -2.42 -19.44 5.89
CA ALA A 79 -3.44 -19.59 4.87
C ALA A 79 -4.20 -18.28 4.60
N PRO A 80 -4.64 -18.08 3.35
CA PRO A 80 -5.27 -16.84 2.91
C PRO A 80 -6.67 -16.65 3.52
N VAL A 81 -6.87 -15.59 4.31
CA VAL A 81 -8.20 -15.08 4.67
C VAL A 81 -8.52 -13.93 3.72
N GLU A 82 -9.54 -14.10 2.88
CA GLU A 82 -10.02 -13.02 2.01
C GLU A 82 -10.86 -12.01 2.80
N ILE A 83 -10.63 -10.73 2.56
CA ILE A 83 -11.48 -9.62 3.00
C ILE A 83 -11.87 -8.77 1.79
N ALA A 84 -13.11 -8.31 1.77
CA ALA A 84 -13.59 -7.35 0.78
C ALA A 84 -13.48 -5.93 1.34
N ILE A 85 -12.98 -4.99 0.53
CA ILE A 85 -12.93 -3.57 0.86
C ILE A 85 -13.91 -2.84 -0.07
N THR A 86 -15.08 -2.49 0.48
CA THR A 86 -16.17 -1.84 -0.27
C THR A 86 -16.26 -0.33 -0.06
N GLU A 87 -15.72 0.18 1.05
CA GLU A 87 -15.69 1.60 1.43
C GLU A 87 -14.37 1.93 2.18
N LEU A 88 -13.96 3.21 2.24
CA LEU A 88 -12.73 3.63 2.94
C LEU A 88 -12.71 3.24 4.44
N ASP A 89 -13.87 3.13 5.08
CA ASP A 89 -14.01 2.73 6.48
C ASP A 89 -13.83 1.22 6.70
N ALA A 90 -13.80 0.39 5.64
CA ALA A 90 -13.43 -1.02 5.75
C ALA A 90 -11.93 -1.21 6.07
N PHE A 91 -11.08 -0.21 5.81
CA PHE A 91 -9.69 -0.19 6.30
C PHE A 91 -9.57 0.13 7.80
N HIS A 92 -10.64 0.59 8.46
CA HIS A 92 -10.57 1.03 9.86
C HIS A 92 -10.54 -0.17 10.84
N PRO A 93 -9.75 -0.14 11.93
CA PRO A 93 -9.60 -1.29 12.85
C PRO A 93 -10.90 -1.72 13.52
N ASP A 94 -11.82 -0.79 13.82
CA ASP A 94 -13.12 -1.15 14.37
C ASP A 94 -14.00 -1.91 13.36
N THR A 95 -13.81 -1.68 12.05
CA THR A 95 -14.54 -2.39 10.99
C THR A 95 -13.94 -3.77 10.77
N LEU A 96 -12.61 -3.84 10.63
CA LEU A 96 -11.87 -5.10 10.60
C LEU A 96 -12.22 -6.00 11.80
N TYR A 97 -12.28 -5.43 13.02
CA TYR A 97 -12.63 -6.16 14.24
C TYR A 97 -14.06 -6.75 14.23
N ARG A 98 -15.01 -6.12 13.53
CA ARG A 98 -16.38 -6.63 13.36
C ARG A 98 -16.49 -7.70 12.29
N GLU A 99 -15.71 -7.58 11.22
CA GLU A 99 -15.93 -8.32 9.98
C GLU A 99 -14.99 -9.51 9.77
N VAL A 100 -13.75 -9.46 10.27
CA VAL A 100 -12.80 -10.57 10.12
C VAL A 100 -12.99 -11.57 11.27
N GLU A 101 -13.33 -12.81 10.90
CA GLU A 101 -13.74 -13.89 11.83
C GLU A 101 -12.77 -14.08 13.02
N VAL A 102 -11.46 -13.98 12.79
CA VAL A 102 -10.41 -14.12 13.82
C VAL A 102 -10.63 -13.18 15.02
N PHE A 103 -11.09 -11.95 14.79
CA PHE A 103 -11.31 -10.98 15.86
C PHE A 103 -12.57 -11.30 16.65
N SER A 104 -13.61 -11.81 15.98
CA SER A 104 -14.81 -12.33 16.65
C SER A 104 -14.50 -13.53 17.55
N ALA A 105 -13.58 -14.41 17.12
CA ALA A 105 -13.14 -15.57 17.88
C ALA A 105 -12.31 -15.17 19.11
N LEU A 106 -11.37 -14.21 18.96
CA LEU A 106 -10.62 -13.62 20.06
C LEU A 106 -11.55 -12.90 21.06
N ALA A 107 -12.56 -12.17 20.57
CA ALA A 107 -13.58 -11.53 21.41
C ALA A 107 -14.41 -12.56 22.21
N ALA A 108 -14.79 -13.67 21.57
CA ALA A 108 -15.49 -14.77 22.23
C ALA A 108 -14.64 -15.44 23.31
N LEU A 109 -13.36 -15.71 23.04
CA LEU A 109 -12.40 -16.21 24.03
C LEU A 109 -12.27 -15.25 25.23
N ARG A 110 -12.07 -13.96 24.95
CA ARG A 110 -12.00 -12.90 25.99
C ARG A 110 -13.25 -12.85 26.86
N LYS A 111 -14.43 -13.05 26.26
CA LYS A 111 -15.71 -13.15 26.99
C LYS A 111 -15.76 -14.40 27.86
N ARG A 112 -15.34 -15.57 27.36
CA ARG A 112 -15.26 -16.83 28.13
C ARG A 112 -14.32 -16.74 29.34
N LEU A 113 -13.17 -16.07 29.20
CA LEU A 113 -12.26 -15.78 30.32
C LEU A 113 -12.85 -14.80 31.34
N ASN A 114 -13.74 -13.89 30.92
CA ASN A 114 -14.37 -12.94 31.83
C ASN A 114 -15.54 -13.52 32.62
N THR A 115 -16.21 -14.55 32.09
CA THR A 115 -17.38 -15.20 32.69
C THR A 115 -16.99 -16.31 33.66
N PRO A 116 -17.38 -16.25 34.96
CA PRO A 116 -16.92 -17.20 35.98
C PRO A 116 -17.22 -18.68 35.70
N SER A 117 -18.35 -18.99 35.05
CA SER A 117 -18.75 -20.37 34.74
C SER A 117 -17.93 -21.02 33.61
N THR A 118 -17.34 -20.22 32.72
CA THR A 118 -16.51 -20.70 31.59
C THR A 118 -15.02 -20.47 31.80
N PHE A 119 -14.64 -19.70 32.82
CA PHE A 119 -13.26 -19.30 33.09
C PHE A 119 -12.30 -20.49 33.16
N ALA A 120 -12.62 -21.53 33.94
CA ALA A 120 -11.71 -22.66 34.15
C ALA A 120 -11.38 -23.43 32.85
N ALA A 121 -12.36 -23.59 31.95
CA ALA A 121 -12.17 -24.24 30.66
C ALA A 121 -11.32 -23.36 29.72
N ALA A 122 -11.67 -22.08 29.59
CA ALA A 122 -10.94 -21.14 28.73
C ALA A 122 -9.51 -20.87 29.24
N ALA A 123 -9.29 -20.91 30.56
CA ALA A 123 -7.96 -20.78 31.16
C ALA A 123 -7.07 -21.99 30.86
N ALA A 124 -7.62 -23.21 30.91
CA ALA A 124 -6.90 -24.42 30.55
C ALA A 124 -6.55 -24.46 29.04
N GLU A 125 -7.49 -24.04 28.19
CA GLU A 125 -7.31 -23.88 26.75
C GLU A 125 -6.16 -22.91 26.42
N VAL A 126 -6.18 -21.68 26.95
CA VAL A 126 -5.13 -20.68 26.70
C VAL A 126 -3.77 -21.12 27.26
N GLN A 127 -3.71 -21.72 28.45
CA GLN A 127 -2.45 -22.25 28.98
C GLN A 127 -1.91 -23.41 28.15
N GLY A 128 -2.78 -24.23 27.54
CA GLY A 128 -2.42 -25.30 26.61
C GLY A 128 -1.89 -24.85 25.25
N TRP A 129 -1.94 -23.54 24.95
CA TRP A 129 -1.36 -22.94 23.74
C TRP A 129 0.05 -22.37 23.94
N GLY A 130 0.52 -22.25 25.19
CA GLY A 130 1.87 -21.84 25.50
C GLY A 130 2.88 -22.99 25.36
N GLY A 131 4.13 -22.65 25.05
CA GLY A 131 5.27 -23.60 25.03
C GLY A 131 6.03 -23.63 23.70
N ASP A 132 5.38 -23.30 22.58
CA ASP A 132 6.01 -23.23 21.27
C ASP A 132 6.56 -21.82 21.01
N ALA A 133 7.85 -21.71 20.65
CA ALA A 133 8.54 -20.44 20.41
C ALA A 133 8.19 -19.80 19.04
N THR A 134 6.91 -19.63 18.75
CA THR A 134 6.42 -19.02 17.51
C THR A 134 6.59 -17.48 17.53
N PRO A 135 7.06 -16.86 16.42
CA PRO A 135 7.05 -15.41 16.28
C PRO A 135 5.62 -14.83 16.37
N SER A 136 5.49 -13.58 16.83
CA SER A 136 4.18 -12.91 16.81
C SER A 136 3.72 -12.62 15.37
N ALA A 137 2.41 -12.60 15.14
CA ALA A 137 1.81 -12.39 13.83
C ALA A 137 2.28 -11.08 13.19
N SER A 138 2.38 -9.99 13.98
CA SER A 138 2.87 -8.71 13.46
C SER A 138 4.34 -8.71 13.09
N ARG A 139 5.16 -9.65 13.62
CA ARG A 139 6.55 -9.82 13.18
C ARG A 139 6.63 -10.56 11.84
N MET A 140 5.76 -11.54 11.63
CA MET A 140 5.68 -12.31 10.38
C MET A 140 5.15 -11.45 9.22
N ALA A 141 4.06 -10.69 9.43
CA ALA A 141 3.44 -9.86 8.40
C ALA A 141 4.41 -8.81 7.79
N ARG A 142 5.32 -8.24 8.60
CA ARG A 142 6.33 -7.25 8.18
C ARG A 142 7.38 -7.76 7.18
N GLN A 143 7.40 -9.05 6.86
CA GLN A 143 8.36 -9.63 5.91
C GLN A 143 7.85 -9.64 4.46
N GLY A 144 6.54 -9.43 4.24
CA GLY A 144 5.95 -9.36 2.90
C GLY A 144 6.08 -7.97 2.26
N ARG A 145 6.70 -7.89 1.08
CA ARG A 145 6.60 -6.70 0.20
C ARG A 145 5.23 -6.71 -0.48
N ALA A 146 4.62 -5.52 -0.61
CA ALA A 146 3.42 -5.33 -1.42
C ALA A 146 3.65 -5.74 -2.89
N ARG A 147 2.70 -6.48 -3.45
CA ARG A 147 2.52 -6.69 -4.89
C ARG A 147 1.84 -5.46 -5.48
N GLY A 148 1.99 -5.21 -6.78
CA GLY A 148 1.31 -4.10 -7.45
C GLY A 148 1.99 -2.74 -7.31
N ALA A 149 2.77 -2.54 -6.25
CA ALA A 149 3.32 -1.25 -5.85
C ALA A 149 4.68 -0.90 -6.47
N ALA A 150 5.44 -1.87 -6.98
CA ALA A 150 6.81 -1.65 -7.45
C ALA A 150 7.22 -2.64 -8.54
N PRO A 151 7.86 -2.20 -9.65
CA PRO A 151 8.35 -3.11 -10.67
C PRO A 151 9.42 -4.07 -10.09
N SER A 152 9.40 -5.34 -10.47
CA SER A 152 10.43 -6.30 -10.06
C SER A 152 11.78 -5.98 -10.70
N ALA A 153 12.77 -5.64 -9.88
CA ALA A 153 14.15 -5.36 -10.33
C ALA A 153 14.90 -6.67 -10.67
N GLY A 154 14.47 -7.32 -11.77
CA GLY A 154 14.93 -8.64 -12.21
C GLY A 154 14.19 -9.77 -11.50
N ALA A 155 13.80 -10.80 -12.26
CA ALA A 155 13.12 -11.97 -11.72
C ALA A 155 14.03 -12.74 -10.76
N ARG A 156 13.75 -12.66 -9.46
CA ARG A 156 14.33 -13.57 -8.47
C ARG A 156 13.68 -14.96 -8.65
N LEU A 157 14.28 -16.02 -8.08
CA LEU A 157 13.68 -17.36 -8.17
C LEU A 157 12.23 -17.39 -7.64
N ASP A 158 11.92 -16.58 -6.63
CA ASP A 158 10.55 -16.39 -6.12
C ASP A 158 9.59 -15.85 -7.19
N ASP A 159 10.07 -14.99 -8.10
CA ASP A 159 9.28 -14.44 -9.19
C ASP A 159 9.08 -15.45 -10.32
N PHE A 160 10.00 -16.41 -10.50
CA PHE A 160 9.82 -17.51 -11.44
C PHE A 160 8.74 -18.49 -10.97
N ALA A 161 8.63 -18.74 -9.66
CA ALA A 161 7.51 -19.48 -9.09
C ALA A 161 6.17 -18.75 -9.27
N ARG A 162 6.17 -17.40 -9.20
CA ARG A 162 4.98 -16.55 -9.45
C ARG A 162 4.58 -16.52 -10.93
N LEU A 163 5.54 -16.45 -11.86
CA LEU A 163 5.30 -16.39 -13.31
C LEU A 163 4.89 -17.73 -13.92
N THR A 164 5.27 -18.86 -13.32
CA THR A 164 4.89 -20.20 -13.81
C THR A 164 3.47 -20.63 -13.41
N GLY A 165 2.68 -19.73 -12.79
CA GLY A 165 1.29 -20.00 -12.42
C GLY A 165 1.12 -21.13 -11.40
N ARG A 166 2.21 -21.56 -10.74
CA ARG A 166 2.11 -22.52 -9.62
C ARG A 166 1.39 -21.80 -8.48
N PRO A 167 0.22 -22.30 -8.02
CA PRO A 167 -0.34 -21.78 -6.78
C PRO A 167 0.71 -21.98 -5.68
N GLY A 168 1.01 -20.91 -4.94
CA GLY A 168 1.77 -21.03 -3.70
C GLY A 168 1.09 -22.11 -2.86
N VAL A 169 1.87 -23.11 -2.44
CA VAL A 169 1.38 -24.42 -1.98
C VAL A 169 0.07 -24.29 -1.22
N ALA A 170 -1.00 -24.84 -1.80
CA ALA A 170 -2.28 -24.95 -1.11
C ALA A 170 -2.09 -25.93 0.05
N ALA A 171 -1.69 -25.38 1.19
CA ALA A 171 -1.48 -26.14 2.41
C ALA A 171 -2.84 -26.67 2.86
N GLN A 172 -3.01 -27.99 2.77
CA GLN A 172 -4.00 -28.69 3.59
C GLN A 172 -3.50 -28.68 5.04
N ALA A 173 -3.59 -27.52 5.67
CA ALA A 173 -3.48 -27.36 7.12
C ALA A 173 -4.87 -27.56 7.74
N ASP A 174 -4.94 -27.76 9.06
CA ASP A 174 -6.21 -27.70 9.78
C ASP A 174 -6.72 -26.25 9.78
N ASP A 175 -7.58 -25.91 8.80
CA ASP A 175 -8.27 -24.61 8.63
C ASP A 175 -9.24 -24.24 9.79
N SER A 176 -9.05 -24.84 10.97
CA SER A 176 -9.81 -24.54 12.17
C SER A 176 -9.44 -23.19 12.77
N ILE A 177 -10.47 -22.46 13.20
CA ILE A 177 -10.32 -21.22 13.96
C ILE A 177 -9.50 -21.46 15.25
N ASP A 178 -9.58 -22.66 15.84
CA ASP A 178 -8.83 -23.02 17.05
C ASP A 178 -7.32 -23.11 16.81
N ALA A 179 -6.87 -23.67 15.67
CA ALA A 179 -5.46 -23.68 15.29
C ALA A 179 -4.92 -22.25 15.09
N LEU A 180 -5.74 -21.38 14.51
CA LEU A 180 -5.44 -19.95 14.38
C LEU A 180 -5.34 -19.25 15.74
N LEU A 181 -6.33 -19.43 16.62
CA LEU A 181 -6.32 -18.86 17.97
C LEU A 181 -5.07 -19.28 18.74
N ARG A 182 -4.69 -20.56 18.69
CA ARG A 182 -3.43 -21.06 19.28
C ARG A 182 -2.21 -20.29 18.77
N ARG A 183 -2.10 -20.07 17.46
CA ARG A 183 -0.94 -19.35 16.87
C ARG A 183 -0.90 -17.87 17.22
N ILE A 184 -2.05 -17.19 17.28
CA ILE A 184 -2.11 -15.76 17.61
C ILE A 184 -1.89 -15.52 19.12
N VAL A 185 -2.48 -16.36 19.97
CA VAL A 185 -2.43 -16.19 21.42
C VAL A 185 -1.18 -16.81 22.03
N GLY A 186 -0.71 -17.96 21.54
CA GLY A 186 0.44 -18.73 22.03
C GLY A 186 1.70 -17.91 22.34
N PRO A 187 2.18 -17.02 21.44
CA PRO A 187 3.34 -16.14 21.69
C PRO A 187 3.22 -15.22 22.91
N PHE A 188 2.02 -15.02 23.44
CA PHE A 188 1.73 -14.18 24.60
C PHE A 188 1.43 -14.98 25.87
N VAL A 189 1.29 -16.31 25.77
CA VAL A 189 0.99 -17.19 26.92
C VAL A 189 2.23 -17.38 27.79
N GLN A 190 2.17 -16.91 29.03
CA GLN A 190 3.16 -17.24 30.05
C GLN A 190 2.70 -18.46 30.85
N PRO A 191 3.53 -19.53 30.99
CA PRO A 191 3.20 -20.67 31.84
C PRO A 191 3.04 -20.26 33.30
N ALA A 192 1.90 -20.59 33.91
CA ALA A 192 1.62 -20.25 35.31
C ALA A 192 0.97 -21.41 36.07
N ALA A 193 1.50 -21.75 37.24
CA ALA A 193 0.98 -22.82 38.10
C ALA A 193 -0.42 -22.52 38.68
N SER A 194 -0.83 -21.24 38.72
CA SER A 194 -2.20 -20.82 39.00
C SER A 194 -2.56 -19.66 38.06
N PRO A 195 -3.45 -19.86 37.07
CA PRO A 195 -3.74 -18.82 36.09
C PRO A 195 -4.56 -17.68 36.71
N ASN A 196 -3.96 -16.49 36.83
CA ASN A 196 -4.69 -15.29 37.20
C ASN A 196 -5.61 -14.87 36.03
N LYS A 197 -6.90 -14.65 36.31
CA LYS A 197 -7.88 -14.15 35.33
C LYS A 197 -7.36 -12.91 34.59
N ASP A 198 -6.86 -11.91 35.33
CA ASP A 198 -6.48 -10.63 34.73
C ASP A 198 -5.25 -10.78 33.82
N ALA A 199 -4.34 -11.70 34.14
CA ALA A 199 -3.18 -12.01 33.30
C ALA A 199 -3.58 -12.75 32.01
N LEU A 200 -4.55 -13.67 32.08
CA LEU A 200 -5.09 -14.36 30.89
C LEU A 200 -5.88 -13.40 29.99
N VAL A 201 -6.67 -12.49 30.55
CA VAL A 201 -7.36 -11.46 29.77
C VAL A 201 -6.33 -10.52 29.12
N ALA A 202 -5.30 -10.10 29.84
CA ALA A 202 -4.20 -9.29 29.27
C ALA A 202 -3.42 -10.02 28.16
N THR A 203 -3.26 -11.35 28.27
CA THR A 203 -2.66 -12.20 27.22
C THR A 203 -3.49 -12.14 25.94
N VAL A 204 -4.81 -12.28 26.04
CA VAL A 204 -5.72 -12.19 24.87
C VAL A 204 -5.80 -10.77 24.32
N ASP A 205 -5.79 -9.73 25.17
CA ASP A 205 -5.77 -8.33 24.75
C ASP A 205 -4.47 -7.97 24.00
N ALA A 206 -3.32 -8.52 24.43
CA ALA A 206 -2.04 -8.37 23.74
C ALA A 206 -2.03 -9.09 22.38
N ALA A 207 -2.55 -10.33 22.34
CA ALA A 207 -2.68 -11.12 21.11
C ALA A 207 -3.62 -10.46 20.08
N LEU A 208 -4.75 -9.88 20.55
CA LEU A 208 -5.68 -9.11 19.75
C LEU A 208 -5.02 -7.88 19.12
N ALA A 209 -4.24 -7.13 19.90
CA ALA A 209 -3.49 -5.98 19.40
C ALA A 209 -2.35 -6.38 18.43
N ASP A 210 -1.69 -7.52 18.62
CA ASP A 210 -0.69 -8.01 17.66
C ASP A 210 -1.31 -8.48 16.35
N ALA A 211 -2.44 -9.20 16.41
CA ALA A 211 -3.20 -9.61 15.23
C ALA A 211 -3.69 -8.41 14.41
N MET A 212 -4.23 -7.36 15.07
CA MET A 212 -4.64 -6.14 14.37
C MET A 212 -3.44 -5.41 13.73
N ARG A 213 -2.29 -5.30 14.42
CA ARG A 213 -1.06 -4.78 13.80
C ARG A 213 -0.61 -5.63 12.61
N ALA A 214 -0.77 -6.95 12.67
CA ALA A 214 -0.39 -7.85 11.57
C ALA A 214 -1.19 -7.55 10.30
N VAL A 215 -2.48 -7.20 10.41
CA VAL A 215 -3.31 -6.74 9.28
C VAL A 215 -2.83 -5.38 8.77
N LEU A 216 -2.79 -4.38 9.64
CA LEU A 216 -2.46 -3.00 9.27
C LEU A 216 -1.01 -2.81 8.78
N SER A 217 -0.12 -3.76 9.05
CA SER A 217 1.27 -3.77 8.54
C SER A 217 1.52 -4.80 7.43
N GLN A 218 0.49 -5.42 6.86
CA GLN A 218 0.63 -6.30 5.70
C GLN A 218 0.81 -5.46 4.43
N GLY A 219 1.77 -5.81 3.58
CA GLY A 219 2.19 -4.96 2.46
C GLY A 219 1.09 -4.65 1.44
N ASP A 220 0.32 -5.64 1.01
CA ASP A 220 -0.77 -5.46 0.04
C ASP A 220 -1.92 -4.62 0.64
N PHE A 221 -2.23 -4.83 1.92
CA PHE A 221 -3.20 -4.05 2.68
C PHE A 221 -2.78 -2.57 2.79
N GLN A 222 -1.53 -2.31 3.18
CA GLN A 222 -1.00 -0.94 3.22
C GLN A 222 -0.93 -0.28 1.85
N ASN A 223 -0.57 -1.03 0.81
CA ASN A 223 -0.58 -0.51 -0.56
C ASN A 223 -1.98 -0.05 -0.96
N ALA A 224 -2.99 -0.92 -0.81
CA ALA A 224 -4.38 -0.60 -1.11
C ALA A 224 -4.89 0.58 -0.25
N GLU A 225 -4.66 0.56 1.07
CA GLU A 225 -5.06 1.66 1.96
C GLU A 225 -4.38 2.98 1.53
N SER A 226 -3.09 2.94 1.16
CA SER A 226 -2.34 4.13 0.75
C SER A 226 -2.80 4.72 -0.59
N LEU A 227 -3.19 3.87 -1.55
CA LEU A 227 -3.73 4.30 -2.84
C LEU A 227 -5.08 5.00 -2.64
N TRP A 228 -6.00 4.37 -1.92
CA TRP A 228 -7.37 4.88 -1.75
C TRP A 228 -7.42 6.10 -0.81
N ARG A 229 -6.76 6.07 0.35
CA ARG A 229 -6.62 7.27 1.20
C ARG A 229 -5.77 8.36 0.55
N GLY A 230 -4.83 8.00 -0.33
CA GLY A 230 -4.06 8.96 -1.12
C GLY A 230 -4.90 9.71 -2.14
N VAL A 231 -5.84 9.03 -2.80
CA VAL A 231 -6.80 9.67 -3.70
C VAL A 231 -7.80 10.53 -2.92
N ASP A 232 -8.33 10.08 -1.78
CA ASP A 232 -9.16 10.91 -0.89
C ASP A 232 -8.42 12.19 -0.45
N PHE A 233 -7.17 12.06 0.02
CA PHE A 233 -6.30 13.19 0.36
C PHE A 233 -6.14 14.20 -0.79
N LEU A 234 -5.98 13.71 -2.03
CA LEU A 234 -5.84 14.55 -3.21
C LEU A 234 -7.17 15.24 -3.57
N LEU A 235 -8.28 14.49 -3.61
CA LEU A 235 -9.60 15.02 -3.98
C LEU A 235 -10.10 16.07 -2.98
N ARG A 236 -9.84 15.91 -1.67
CA ARG A 236 -10.11 16.94 -0.64
C ARG A 236 -9.31 18.23 -0.82
N ARG A 237 -8.27 18.23 -1.68
CA ARG A 237 -7.35 19.36 -1.91
C ARG A 237 -7.43 19.92 -3.33
N LEU A 238 -8.27 19.35 -4.21
CA LEU A 238 -8.50 19.82 -5.57
C LEU A 238 -9.97 20.20 -5.78
N GLU A 239 -10.21 21.34 -6.43
CA GLU A 239 -11.55 21.74 -6.88
C GLU A 239 -11.89 21.02 -8.20
N THR A 240 -12.33 19.76 -8.10
CA THR A 240 -12.77 18.97 -9.27
C THR A 240 -14.00 19.57 -9.92
N SER A 241 -14.04 19.55 -11.25
CA SER A 241 -15.14 20.11 -12.06
C SER A 241 -15.03 19.63 -13.51
N HIS A 242 -15.88 20.12 -14.41
CA HIS A 242 -15.63 19.92 -15.85
C HIS A 242 -14.26 20.44 -16.32
N ALA A 243 -13.69 21.46 -15.65
CA ALA A 243 -12.39 22.04 -16.01
C ALA A 243 -11.17 21.34 -15.37
N LEU A 244 -11.37 20.56 -14.30
CA LEU A 244 -10.34 19.75 -13.65
C LEU A 244 -10.91 18.36 -13.31
N GLN A 245 -10.41 17.34 -14.00
CA GLN A 245 -10.94 15.97 -13.93
C GLN A 245 -9.85 15.00 -13.45
N VAL A 246 -10.13 14.19 -12.43
CA VAL A 246 -9.24 13.12 -11.97
C VAL A 246 -9.75 11.78 -12.49
N HIS A 247 -8.86 10.96 -13.05
CA HIS A 247 -9.16 9.61 -13.53
C HIS A 247 -8.23 8.60 -12.90
N LEU A 248 -8.78 7.55 -12.28
CA LEU A 248 -8.02 6.38 -11.83
C LEU A 248 -7.93 5.37 -12.98
N ILE A 249 -6.75 4.77 -13.17
CA ILE A 249 -6.53 3.71 -14.16
C ILE A 249 -5.87 2.53 -13.42
N ASP A 250 -6.64 1.47 -13.27
CA ASP A 250 -6.26 0.26 -12.53
C ASP A 250 -5.23 -0.58 -13.32
N ILE A 251 -3.95 -0.36 -13.00
CA ILE A 251 -2.77 -0.96 -13.62
C ILE A 251 -1.75 -1.20 -12.51
N SER A 252 -1.26 -2.43 -12.38
CA SER A 252 -0.16 -2.73 -11.45
C SER A 252 1.20 -2.28 -11.97
N ALA A 253 2.18 -2.10 -11.08
CA ALA A 253 3.56 -1.81 -11.48
C ALA A 253 4.16 -2.93 -12.36
N GLU A 254 3.75 -4.17 -12.13
CA GLU A 254 4.10 -5.35 -12.91
C GLU A 254 3.42 -5.37 -14.28
N GLU A 255 2.13 -4.98 -14.38
CA GLU A 255 1.44 -4.76 -15.66
C GLU A 255 2.11 -3.66 -16.48
N LEU A 256 2.42 -2.50 -15.86
CA LEU A 256 3.15 -1.40 -16.50
C LEU A 256 4.51 -1.85 -17.04
N ALA A 257 5.29 -2.57 -16.22
CA ALA A 257 6.61 -3.07 -16.60
C ALA A 257 6.51 -4.08 -17.74
N ALA A 258 5.62 -5.06 -17.62
CA ALA A 258 5.47 -6.13 -18.59
C ALA A 258 4.92 -5.61 -19.94
N ASP A 259 4.06 -4.59 -19.94
CA ASP A 259 3.53 -3.97 -21.16
C ASP A 259 4.59 -3.14 -21.89
N LEU A 260 5.32 -2.27 -21.17
CA LEU A 260 6.35 -1.42 -21.78
C LEU A 260 7.61 -2.18 -22.21
N SER A 261 7.92 -3.33 -21.59
CA SER A 261 9.03 -4.22 -22.00
C SER A 261 8.64 -5.26 -23.05
N ALA A 262 7.36 -5.39 -23.43
CA ALA A 262 6.93 -6.38 -24.42
C ALA A 262 7.12 -5.95 -25.89
N VAL A 263 7.34 -4.66 -26.13
CA VAL A 263 7.43 -4.05 -27.47
C VAL A 263 8.56 -3.01 -27.52
N ASP A 264 9.19 -2.83 -28.67
CA ASP A 264 10.18 -1.75 -28.87
C ASP A 264 9.55 -0.48 -29.47
N ASP A 265 8.58 -0.60 -30.37
CA ASP A 265 7.68 0.51 -30.70
C ASP A 265 6.62 0.61 -29.59
N LEU A 266 6.77 1.63 -28.73
CA LEU A 266 5.86 1.85 -27.61
C LEU A 266 4.46 2.28 -28.07
N ALA A 267 4.25 2.64 -29.35
CA ALA A 267 2.90 2.83 -29.91
C ALA A 267 2.04 1.56 -29.81
N GLU A 268 2.67 0.38 -29.87
CA GLU A 268 1.96 -0.90 -29.78
C GLU A 268 1.53 -1.25 -28.34
N SER A 269 2.13 -0.62 -27.33
CA SER A 269 1.84 -0.87 -25.91
C SER A 269 0.40 -0.56 -25.53
N GLY A 270 -0.13 -1.26 -24.52
CA GLY A 270 -1.44 -0.95 -23.96
C GLY A 270 -1.46 0.44 -23.30
N LEU A 271 -0.37 0.83 -22.65
CA LEU A 271 -0.23 2.11 -21.96
C LEU A 271 -0.32 3.30 -22.93
N TYR A 272 0.34 3.22 -24.09
CA TYR A 272 0.23 4.24 -25.12
C TYR A 272 -1.20 4.37 -25.64
N LYS A 273 -1.88 3.24 -25.86
CA LYS A 273 -3.28 3.22 -26.29
C LYS A 273 -4.22 3.89 -25.28
N LEU A 274 -4.02 3.67 -23.98
CA LEU A 274 -4.79 4.31 -22.91
C LEU A 274 -4.50 5.81 -22.75
N LEU A 275 -3.25 6.23 -22.87
CA LEU A 275 -2.82 7.59 -22.50
C LEU A 275 -2.70 8.56 -23.70
N VAL A 276 -2.58 8.03 -24.92
CA VAL A 276 -2.36 8.80 -26.15
C VAL A 276 -3.48 8.58 -27.16
N GLU A 277 -3.75 7.34 -27.59
CA GLU A 277 -4.70 7.08 -28.68
C GLU A 277 -6.17 7.29 -28.29
N GLN A 278 -6.61 6.70 -27.18
CA GLN A 278 -8.00 6.84 -26.73
C GLN A 278 -8.33 8.30 -26.35
N PRO A 279 -7.48 9.03 -25.62
CA PRO A 279 -7.74 10.44 -25.33
C PRO A 279 -7.64 11.36 -26.55
N ALA A 280 -7.01 10.94 -27.66
CA ALA A 280 -7.06 11.64 -28.95
C ALA A 280 -8.41 11.53 -29.66
N GLN A 281 -9.25 10.56 -29.27
CA GLN A 281 -10.61 10.37 -29.77
C GLN A 281 -11.69 10.94 -28.82
N ASP A 282 -11.29 11.32 -27.60
CA ASP A 282 -12.16 11.90 -26.57
C ASP A 282 -12.38 13.40 -26.82
N ALA A 283 -13.61 13.87 -26.63
CA ALA A 283 -13.97 15.28 -26.76
C ALA A 283 -13.24 16.19 -25.75
N ASP A 284 -12.93 15.67 -24.55
CA ASP A 284 -12.15 16.37 -23.53
C ASP A 284 -10.63 16.31 -23.78
N GLY A 285 -10.18 15.55 -24.80
CA GLY A 285 -8.77 15.46 -25.22
C GLY A 285 -7.84 14.80 -24.19
N GLY A 286 -6.53 14.85 -24.46
CA GLY A 286 -5.53 14.14 -23.66
C GLY A 286 -5.34 14.59 -22.22
N TYR A 287 -4.56 13.81 -21.49
CA TYR A 287 -4.14 14.15 -20.13
C TYR A 287 -3.23 15.39 -20.08
N SER A 288 -3.19 16.01 -18.90
CA SER A 288 -2.34 17.15 -18.56
C SER A 288 -1.21 16.78 -17.61
N TYR A 289 -1.44 15.77 -16.75
CA TYR A 289 -0.45 15.14 -15.88
C TYR A 289 -0.79 13.65 -15.73
N ILE A 290 0.23 12.81 -15.56
CA ILE A 290 0.08 11.38 -15.24
C ILE A 290 0.87 11.12 -13.96
N ALA A 291 0.22 10.61 -12.91
CA ALA A 291 0.90 10.09 -11.73
C ALA A 291 0.96 8.57 -11.79
N GLY A 292 2.15 7.99 -11.74
CA GLY A 292 2.32 6.57 -11.47
C GLY A 292 2.55 6.38 -9.98
N CYS A 293 1.58 5.80 -9.28
CA CYS A 293 1.67 5.47 -7.85
C CYS A 293 2.49 4.19 -7.64
N TYR A 294 3.72 4.19 -8.16
CA TYR A 294 4.67 3.09 -8.11
C TYR A 294 5.98 3.52 -7.46
N GLN A 295 6.65 2.58 -6.81
CA GLN A 295 7.94 2.78 -6.17
C GLN A 295 9.06 2.15 -7.01
N PHE A 296 9.83 2.99 -7.71
CA PHE A 296 11.01 2.56 -8.45
C PHE A 296 12.25 2.43 -7.56
N GLU A 297 13.25 1.70 -8.03
CA GLU A 297 14.52 1.45 -7.35
C GLU A 297 15.71 1.97 -8.16
N ALA A 298 16.84 2.13 -7.47
CA ALA A 298 18.10 2.58 -8.06
C ALA A 298 18.78 1.45 -8.88
N SER A 299 18.17 1.05 -10.01
CA SER A 299 18.66 -0.04 -10.87
C SER A 299 18.62 0.32 -12.37
N PRO A 300 19.49 -0.27 -13.22
CA PRO A 300 19.44 -0.04 -14.67
C PRO A 300 18.11 -0.46 -15.34
N PRO A 301 17.47 -1.61 -15.02
CA PRO A 301 16.17 -1.95 -15.60
C PRO A 301 15.07 -0.95 -15.23
N HIS A 302 15.11 -0.39 -14.02
CA HIS A 302 14.17 0.66 -13.62
C HIS A 302 14.44 1.97 -14.35
N ALA A 303 15.70 2.33 -14.59
CA ALA A 303 16.04 3.49 -15.42
C ALA A 303 15.56 3.32 -16.88
N GLU A 304 15.67 2.12 -17.45
CA GLU A 304 15.12 1.81 -18.78
C GLU A 304 13.59 1.96 -18.81
N LEU A 305 12.89 1.33 -17.87
CA LEU A 305 11.43 1.39 -17.77
C LEU A 305 10.92 2.82 -17.55
N LEU A 306 11.63 3.62 -16.74
CA LEU A 306 11.36 5.04 -16.55
C LEU A 306 11.54 5.84 -17.86
N GLY A 307 12.55 5.52 -18.67
CA GLY A 307 12.75 6.15 -19.97
C GLY A 307 11.67 5.77 -20.98
N ARG A 308 11.28 4.49 -21.05
CA ARG A 308 10.13 4.02 -21.85
C ARG A 308 8.84 4.74 -21.44
N ALA A 309 8.56 4.85 -20.14
CA ALA A 309 7.42 5.61 -19.62
C ALA A 309 7.49 7.11 -19.97
N ALA A 310 8.69 7.71 -19.91
CA ALA A 310 8.90 9.12 -20.29
C ALA A 310 8.58 9.40 -21.77
N ARG A 311 8.88 8.47 -22.69
CA ARG A 311 8.50 8.60 -24.11
C ARG A 311 6.98 8.60 -24.32
N VAL A 312 6.27 7.67 -23.67
CA VAL A 312 4.80 7.62 -23.72
C VAL A 312 4.20 8.90 -23.13
N ALA A 313 4.77 9.41 -22.04
CA ALA A 313 4.40 10.68 -21.41
C ALA A 313 4.63 11.89 -22.33
N ALA A 314 5.75 11.93 -23.06
CA ALA A 314 6.05 12.95 -24.06
C ALA A 314 5.04 12.96 -25.22
N HIS A 315 4.65 11.78 -25.73
CA HIS A 315 3.62 11.66 -26.77
C HIS A 315 2.21 11.98 -26.25
N ALA A 316 1.89 11.63 -25.01
CA ALA A 316 0.67 12.10 -24.34
C ALA A 316 0.68 13.63 -24.14
N GLY A 317 1.86 14.26 -24.16
CA GLY A 317 2.04 15.67 -23.80
C GLY A 317 1.70 15.94 -22.33
N ALA A 318 1.88 14.94 -21.47
CA ALA A 318 1.52 14.95 -20.06
C ALA A 318 2.67 14.31 -19.29
N PRO A 319 3.33 15.01 -18.36
CA PRO A 319 4.49 14.48 -17.67
C PRO A 319 4.08 13.33 -16.73
N PHE A 320 4.91 12.29 -16.69
CA PHE A 320 4.83 11.18 -15.76
C PHE A 320 5.53 11.54 -14.45
N ILE A 321 4.81 11.42 -13.35
CA ILE A 321 5.25 11.80 -12.01
C ILE A 321 5.21 10.53 -11.15
N THR A 322 6.34 10.10 -10.60
CA THR A 322 6.42 8.84 -9.84
C THR A 322 7.46 8.91 -8.71
N ALA A 323 7.53 7.86 -7.88
CA ALA A 323 8.43 7.79 -6.75
C ALA A 323 9.65 6.90 -7.02
N ILE A 324 10.75 7.17 -6.33
CA ILE A 324 11.95 6.34 -6.36
C ILE A 324 12.56 6.19 -4.96
N ALA A 325 13.18 5.05 -4.68
CA ALA A 325 13.86 4.80 -3.41
C ALA A 325 15.04 5.75 -3.21
N SER A 326 14.98 6.58 -2.15
CA SER A 326 16.03 7.58 -1.86
C SER A 326 17.37 6.99 -1.44
N ASP A 327 17.38 5.75 -0.97
CA ASP A 327 18.45 5.19 -0.13
C ASP A 327 19.82 5.25 -0.79
N ALA A 328 19.93 4.71 -2.01
CA ALA A 328 21.18 4.72 -2.78
C ALA A 328 21.68 6.13 -3.13
N PHE A 329 20.80 7.14 -3.12
CA PHE A 329 21.10 8.50 -3.58
C PHE A 329 21.33 9.50 -2.43
N THR A 330 21.30 9.06 -1.16
CA THR A 330 21.35 9.96 0.00
C THR A 330 22.66 9.94 0.81
N ASP A 331 23.58 9.02 0.54
CA ASP A 331 24.93 9.02 1.11
C ASP A 331 26.01 9.38 0.05
N ARG A 332 27.00 10.18 0.47
CA ARG A 332 28.20 10.52 -0.34
C ARG A 332 29.32 9.50 -0.22
N ARG A 333 29.35 8.74 0.89
CA ARG A 333 30.38 7.73 1.18
C ARG A 333 30.12 6.44 0.42
N GLU A 334 28.84 6.14 0.22
CA GLU A 334 28.34 4.95 -0.49
C GLU A 334 27.51 5.40 -1.71
N PRO A 335 28.15 5.97 -2.75
CA PRO A 335 27.43 6.38 -3.95
C PRO A 335 26.85 5.16 -4.70
N PRO A 336 25.77 5.33 -5.49
CA PRO A 336 25.18 4.25 -6.27
C PRO A 336 26.24 3.52 -7.12
N HIS A 337 26.05 2.20 -7.32
CA HIS A 337 26.93 1.41 -8.18
C HIS A 337 27.11 2.03 -9.57
N ARG A 338 28.28 1.83 -10.19
CA ARG A 338 28.66 2.49 -11.46
C ARG A 338 27.57 2.39 -12.53
N LEU A 339 27.03 1.19 -12.75
CA LEU A 339 25.97 0.93 -13.73
C LEU A 339 24.69 1.72 -13.46
N VAL A 340 24.34 1.95 -12.19
CA VAL A 340 23.17 2.77 -11.80
C VAL A 340 23.42 4.22 -12.19
N ARG A 341 24.62 4.75 -11.91
CA ARG A 341 24.97 6.14 -12.27
C ARG A 341 24.99 6.34 -13.78
N GLU A 342 25.54 5.39 -14.53
CA GLU A 342 25.55 5.40 -15.99
C GLU A 342 24.13 5.32 -16.56
N ALA A 343 23.26 4.45 -16.02
CA ALA A 343 21.87 4.32 -16.45
C ALA A 343 21.03 5.56 -16.17
N PHE A 344 21.16 6.16 -14.98
CA PHE A 344 20.47 7.41 -14.65
C PHE A 344 21.05 8.62 -15.42
N ALA A 345 22.33 8.60 -15.79
CA ALA A 345 22.89 9.60 -16.70
C ALA A 345 22.30 9.48 -18.11
N ALA A 346 22.17 8.26 -18.65
CA ALA A 346 21.54 8.01 -19.95
C ALA A 346 20.06 8.42 -19.96
N LEU A 347 19.28 8.02 -18.93
CA LEU A 347 17.89 8.44 -18.74
C LEU A 347 17.72 9.96 -18.81
N ARG A 348 18.63 10.71 -18.18
CA ARG A 348 18.59 12.19 -18.14
C ARG A 348 19.04 12.87 -19.43
N GLN A 349 19.68 12.13 -20.35
CA GLN A 349 20.07 12.61 -21.67
C GLN A 349 18.98 12.39 -22.73
N LEU A 350 17.90 11.65 -22.42
CA LEU A 350 16.77 11.50 -23.32
C LEU A 350 16.08 12.85 -23.59
N PRO A 351 15.68 13.15 -24.84
CA PRO A 351 14.83 14.31 -25.13
C PRO A 351 13.52 14.31 -24.33
N ASP A 352 12.97 13.12 -24.10
CA ASP A 352 11.72 12.90 -23.38
C ASP A 352 11.85 13.03 -21.86
N ALA A 353 13.08 13.17 -21.33
CA ALA A 353 13.33 13.30 -19.89
C ALA A 353 12.64 14.51 -19.25
N SER A 354 12.34 15.57 -20.02
CA SER A 354 11.58 16.74 -19.54
C SER A 354 10.10 16.41 -19.18
N TYR A 355 9.63 15.21 -19.53
CA TYR A 355 8.30 14.67 -19.17
C TYR A 355 8.36 13.65 -18.02
N LEU A 356 9.49 13.46 -17.35
CA LEU A 356 9.61 12.56 -16.18
C LEU A 356 9.99 13.35 -14.93
N ALA A 357 9.17 13.27 -13.87
CA ALA A 357 9.51 13.75 -12.53
C ALA A 357 9.61 12.59 -11.54
N LEU A 358 10.77 12.49 -10.87
CA LEU A 358 10.97 11.56 -9.76
C LEU A 358 10.87 12.31 -8.43
N LEU A 359 10.20 11.73 -7.45
CA LEU A 359 10.09 12.26 -6.09
C LEU A 359 10.55 11.24 -5.05
N ALA A 360 11.12 11.73 -3.95
CA ALA A 360 11.38 10.91 -2.77
C ALA A 360 11.45 11.75 -1.48
N PRO A 361 10.99 11.23 -0.33
CA PRO A 361 10.41 9.90 -0.12
C PRO A 361 8.88 10.05 0.10
N HIS A 362 8.21 9.12 0.79
CA HIS A 362 6.75 9.18 1.01
C HIS A 362 6.36 10.12 2.15
N PHE A 363 5.07 10.47 2.24
CA PHE A 363 4.50 11.33 3.29
C PHE A 363 3.41 10.62 4.11
N LEU A 364 3.16 11.04 5.36
CA LEU A 364 2.20 10.37 6.23
C LEU A 364 0.75 10.66 5.81
N LEU A 365 -0.09 9.62 5.62
CA LEU A 365 -1.49 9.77 5.17
C LEU A 365 -2.53 9.83 6.30
N ARG A 366 -2.33 9.07 7.38
CA ARG A 366 -3.17 9.14 8.59
C ARG A 366 -2.32 9.08 9.84
N HIS A 367 -2.89 9.50 10.97
CA HIS A 367 -2.28 9.21 12.27
C HIS A 367 -2.29 7.69 12.51
N PRO A 368 -1.30 7.14 13.22
CA PRO A 368 -1.40 5.76 13.70
C PRO A 368 -2.47 5.67 14.77
N TYR A 369 -3.26 4.59 14.76
CA TYR A 369 -4.33 4.38 15.73
C TYR A 369 -3.77 4.22 17.14
N GLY A 370 -4.38 4.88 18.12
CA GLY A 370 -3.87 4.95 19.49
C GLY A 370 -4.66 5.91 20.36
N LYS A 371 -4.66 5.69 21.67
CA LYS A 371 -5.51 6.42 22.64
C LYS A 371 -5.24 7.93 22.68
N LYS A 372 -4.04 8.36 22.29
CA LYS A 372 -3.61 9.77 22.25
C LYS A 372 -3.48 10.34 20.84
N SER A 373 -3.76 9.54 19.81
CA SER A 373 -3.73 9.93 18.40
C SER A 373 -5.11 9.76 17.79
N ASP A 374 -5.37 8.63 17.16
CA ASP A 374 -6.64 8.29 16.53
C ASP A 374 -7.27 7.08 17.27
N PRO A 375 -8.20 7.30 18.21
CA PRO A 375 -8.65 6.26 19.14
C PRO A 375 -9.74 5.37 18.51
N ILE A 376 -9.57 4.06 18.62
CA ILE A 376 -10.60 3.08 18.24
C ILE A 376 -11.53 2.75 19.42
N SER A 377 -12.72 2.23 19.12
CA SER A 377 -13.78 1.96 20.11
C SER A 377 -13.85 0.51 20.58
N SER A 378 -13.40 -0.45 19.78
CA SER A 378 -13.66 -1.88 20.01
C SER A 378 -12.81 -2.50 21.13
N PHE A 379 -11.53 -2.12 21.23
CA PHE A 379 -10.60 -2.62 22.24
C PHE A 379 -9.43 -1.65 22.46
N ALA A 380 -8.62 -1.89 23.49
CA ALA A 380 -7.44 -1.08 23.77
C ALA A 380 -6.33 -1.39 22.73
N PHE A 381 -6.09 -0.44 21.83
CA PHE A 381 -5.15 -0.59 20.72
C PHE A 381 -4.16 0.57 20.63
N GLU A 382 -2.94 0.24 20.21
CA GLU A 382 -1.87 1.18 19.85
C GLU A 382 -1.14 0.56 18.65
N GLU A 383 -1.30 1.12 17.46
CA GLU A 383 -0.71 0.66 16.20
C GLU A 383 0.80 0.90 16.20
N PHE A 384 1.21 2.12 16.58
CA PHE A 384 2.62 2.48 16.67
C PHE A 384 3.35 1.66 17.74
N SER A 385 4.52 1.14 17.37
CA SER A 385 5.46 0.55 18.32
C SER A 385 6.88 1.02 18.02
N ARG A 386 7.68 1.29 19.06
CA ARG A 386 9.08 1.71 18.90
C ARG A 386 9.93 0.70 18.12
N SER A 387 9.55 -0.58 18.10
CA SER A 387 10.18 -1.65 17.33
C SER A 387 9.78 -1.68 15.84
N ALA A 388 8.61 -1.14 15.47
CA ALA A 388 8.24 -0.90 14.07
C ALA A 388 8.80 0.45 13.57
N GLY A 389 8.81 1.46 14.43
CA GLY A 389 9.17 2.83 14.08
C GLY A 389 8.33 3.34 12.91
N LEU A 390 8.99 3.93 11.92
CA LEU A 390 8.35 4.45 10.71
C LEU A 390 7.69 3.36 9.85
N ARG A 391 8.13 2.09 9.93
CA ARG A 391 7.58 1.00 9.09
C ARG A 391 6.15 0.59 9.46
N GLY A 392 5.67 0.96 10.64
CA GLY A 392 4.31 0.67 11.12
C GLY A 392 3.30 1.80 10.87
N MET A 393 3.60 2.74 9.97
CA MET A 393 2.73 3.87 9.64
C MET A 393 2.32 3.83 8.16
N LEU A 394 1.18 4.45 7.84
CA LEU A 394 0.63 4.47 6.47
C LEU A 394 1.20 5.65 5.66
N TRP A 395 1.96 5.32 4.63
CA TRP A 395 2.68 6.29 3.80
C TRP A 395 2.02 6.47 2.43
N GLY A 396 1.74 7.72 2.06
CA GLY A 396 1.17 8.12 0.77
C GLY A 396 2.20 8.44 -0.30
N HIS A 397 1.83 8.14 -1.54
CA HIS A 397 2.70 8.26 -2.69
C HIS A 397 3.01 9.73 -3.03
N PRO A 398 4.29 10.15 -3.11
CA PRO A 398 4.65 11.57 -3.22
C PRO A 398 4.22 12.24 -4.55
N ALA A 399 3.88 11.48 -5.59
CA ALA A 399 3.27 12.06 -6.79
C ALA A 399 1.93 12.77 -6.49
N LEU A 400 1.20 12.33 -5.46
CA LEU A 400 -0.05 12.96 -5.03
C LEU A 400 0.20 14.36 -4.44
N LEU A 401 1.29 14.55 -3.69
CA LEU A 401 1.72 15.89 -3.26
C LEU A 401 2.06 16.79 -4.46
N ALA A 402 2.77 16.25 -5.46
CA ALA A 402 3.06 17.00 -6.68
C ALA A 402 1.77 17.42 -7.41
N LEU A 403 0.77 16.54 -7.47
CA LEU A 403 -0.54 16.86 -8.04
C LEU A 403 -1.31 17.92 -7.23
N CYS A 404 -1.22 17.94 -5.88
CA CYS A 404 -1.76 19.04 -5.08
C CYS A 404 -1.17 20.40 -5.47
N VAL A 405 0.13 20.46 -5.79
CA VAL A 405 0.78 21.70 -6.26
C VAL A 405 0.41 22.03 -7.71
N LEU A 406 0.37 21.03 -8.59
CA LEU A 406 0.22 21.20 -10.05
C LEU A 406 -1.24 21.37 -10.50
N GLY A 407 -2.20 20.86 -9.73
CA GLY A 407 -3.64 21.01 -9.94
C GLY A 407 -4.17 22.38 -9.50
N VAL A 408 -3.53 23.02 -8.53
CA VAL A 408 -3.91 24.35 -8.03
C VAL A 408 -3.13 25.45 -8.76
N ARG A 409 -3.84 26.43 -9.33
CA ARG A 409 -3.20 27.55 -10.04
C ARG A 409 -2.38 28.41 -9.07
N GLY A 410 -1.05 28.35 -9.19
CA GLY A 410 -0.14 29.03 -8.27
C GLY A 410 0.10 28.27 -6.97
N GLY A 411 -0.11 26.94 -6.98
CA GLY A 411 0.14 26.07 -5.84
C GLY A 411 1.54 26.26 -5.24
N GLN A 412 1.60 26.20 -3.92
CA GLN A 412 2.83 26.35 -3.15
C GLN A 412 3.56 25.02 -3.03
N LEU A 413 4.90 25.05 -3.02
CA LEU A 413 5.73 23.86 -2.79
C LEU A 413 5.67 23.35 -1.33
N ALA A 414 5.01 24.07 -0.44
CA ALA A 414 4.80 23.69 0.96
C ALA A 414 3.36 23.21 1.15
N ILE A 415 3.19 22.02 1.73
CA ILE A 415 1.89 21.38 1.96
C ILE A 415 1.79 21.06 3.45
N GLY A 416 0.97 21.84 4.15
CA GLY A 416 0.66 21.68 5.56
C GLY A 416 -0.55 20.78 5.79
N ASP A 417 -1.08 20.81 7.02
CA ASP A 417 -2.27 20.03 7.40
C ASP A 417 -2.06 18.52 7.11
N LEU A 418 -0.87 18.03 7.46
CA LEU A 418 -0.52 16.62 7.41
C LEU A 418 -0.62 15.96 8.78
N PRO A 419 -0.95 14.66 8.87
CA PRO A 419 -0.84 13.91 10.10
C PRO A 419 0.57 13.99 10.67
N PHE A 420 0.64 14.02 12.00
CA PHE A 420 1.89 14.12 12.74
C PHE A 420 1.82 13.28 14.01
N HIS A 421 2.92 12.63 14.40
CA HIS A 421 2.94 11.72 15.55
C HIS A 421 4.13 11.97 16.48
N PHE A 422 3.87 11.85 17.78
CA PHE A 422 4.87 11.90 18.83
C PHE A 422 4.82 10.60 19.63
N TYR A 423 5.97 10.06 19.98
CA TYR A 423 6.07 8.97 20.94
C TYR A 423 6.85 9.42 22.17
N VAL A 424 6.55 8.82 23.33
CA VAL A 424 7.34 9.00 24.54
C VAL A 424 8.46 7.97 24.55
N ASP A 425 9.70 8.41 24.76
CA ASP A 425 10.86 7.52 24.75
C ASP A 425 11.08 6.79 26.09
N ALA A 426 12.31 6.34 26.37
CA ALA A 426 12.61 5.57 27.58
C ALA A 426 12.87 6.47 28.80
N ASP A 427 13.29 7.72 28.54
CA ASP A 427 13.64 8.71 29.55
C ASP A 427 12.43 9.60 29.89
N GLY A 428 11.37 9.51 29.09
CA GLY A 428 10.10 10.22 29.27
C GLY A 428 9.91 11.40 28.33
N ASP A 429 10.86 11.63 27.41
CA ASP A 429 10.83 12.75 26.49
C ASP A 429 9.88 12.49 25.30
N SER A 430 9.21 13.55 24.87
CA SER A 430 8.29 13.51 23.72
C SER A 430 9.07 13.71 22.42
N ILE A 431 9.24 12.64 21.65
CA ILE A 431 9.98 12.63 20.40
C ILE A 431 9.01 12.71 19.22
N ALA A 432 9.13 13.79 18.46
CA ALA A 432 8.36 14.03 17.24
C ALA A 432 8.92 13.20 16.05
N LEU A 433 8.08 12.41 15.41
CA LEU A 433 8.41 11.68 14.18
C LEU A 433 8.21 12.59 12.95
N PRO A 434 9.02 12.47 11.88
CA PRO A 434 8.81 13.23 10.65
C PRO A 434 7.48 12.87 9.96
N CYS A 435 6.90 13.84 9.23
CA CYS A 435 5.78 13.63 8.28
C CYS A 435 6.16 12.76 7.06
N THR A 436 7.36 12.16 7.02
CA THR A 436 7.90 11.38 5.89
C THR A 436 8.58 10.10 6.39
N ASP A 437 8.52 9.03 5.61
CA ASP A 437 9.14 7.72 5.87
C ASP A 437 10.67 7.79 6.01
N ARG A 438 11.29 8.84 5.44
CA ARG A 438 12.67 9.27 5.72
C ARG A 438 12.76 10.78 5.89
N LEU A 439 13.53 11.23 6.89
CA LEU A 439 13.83 12.65 7.10
C LEU A 439 14.94 13.09 6.13
N ILE A 440 14.58 13.85 5.09
CA ILE A 440 15.55 14.40 4.12
C ILE A 440 15.98 15.81 4.54
N GLY A 441 17.25 15.95 4.96
CA GLY A 441 17.91 17.24 5.18
C GLY A 441 18.42 17.88 3.88
N THR A 442 18.86 19.15 3.96
CA THR A 442 19.33 19.93 2.79
C THR A 442 20.46 19.27 2.00
N GLN A 443 21.40 18.60 2.69
CA GLN A 443 22.50 17.88 2.04
C GLN A 443 22.00 16.66 1.24
N ALA A 444 21.08 15.88 1.81
CA ALA A 444 20.46 14.73 1.15
C ALA A 444 19.57 15.18 -0.02
N ALA A 445 18.84 16.30 0.12
CA ALA A 445 18.08 16.92 -0.96
C ALA A 445 18.97 17.40 -2.12
N SER A 446 20.18 17.91 -1.83
CA SER A 446 21.16 18.24 -2.86
C SER A 446 21.63 17.01 -3.64
N LEU A 447 21.87 15.89 -2.94
CA LEU A 447 22.30 14.65 -3.57
C LEU A 447 21.21 14.00 -4.43
N LEU A 448 19.96 14.02 -3.96
CA LEU A 448 18.81 13.60 -4.76
C LEU A 448 18.70 14.43 -6.05
N ARG A 449 18.91 15.75 -5.97
CA ARG A 449 18.94 16.65 -7.14
C ARG A 449 20.08 16.34 -8.10
N ASP A 450 21.24 15.89 -7.62
CA ASP A 450 22.37 15.47 -8.47
C ASP A 450 21.99 14.28 -9.39
N TYR A 451 20.92 13.53 -9.07
CA TYR A 451 20.32 12.47 -9.88
C TYR A 451 18.96 12.82 -10.53
N GLY A 452 18.49 14.07 -10.40
CA GLY A 452 17.20 14.50 -10.95
C GLY A 452 15.97 14.14 -10.10
N ILE A 453 16.17 13.86 -8.80
CA ILE A 453 15.11 13.44 -7.88
C ILE A 453 14.70 14.64 -7.01
N ASN A 454 13.40 14.95 -7.00
CA ASN A 454 12.84 16.03 -6.18
C ASN A 454 12.62 15.54 -4.74
N ALA A 455 13.27 16.18 -3.77
CA ALA A 455 13.13 15.81 -2.38
C ALA A 455 11.81 16.32 -1.75
N VAL A 456 11.09 15.45 -1.05
CA VAL A 456 10.02 15.78 -0.11
C VAL A 456 10.65 15.95 1.27
N MET A 457 10.60 17.16 1.83
CA MET A 457 11.30 17.53 3.07
C MET A 457 10.31 17.84 4.18
N ALA A 458 10.15 16.95 5.15
CA ALA A 458 9.38 17.22 6.37
C ALA A 458 10.04 18.34 7.21
N HIS A 459 9.23 19.26 7.75
CA HIS A 459 9.69 20.15 8.82
C HIS A 459 9.69 19.40 10.15
N LYS A 460 10.82 19.48 10.88
CA LYS A 460 10.97 18.78 12.16
C LYS A 460 10.10 19.43 13.22
N GLY A 461 9.10 18.70 13.72
CA GLY A 461 8.17 19.19 14.74
C GLY A 461 6.86 19.77 14.19
N GLU A 462 6.67 19.76 12.86
CA GLU A 462 5.52 20.40 12.21
C GLU A 462 4.78 19.44 11.27
N ALA A 463 3.46 19.64 11.19
CA ALA A 463 2.51 19.00 10.28
C ALA A 463 2.66 19.52 8.82
N LEU A 464 3.90 19.53 8.31
CA LEU A 464 4.28 20.25 7.09
C LEU A 464 5.39 19.51 6.33
N VAL A 465 5.20 19.33 5.02
CA VAL A 465 6.27 18.98 4.07
C VAL A 465 6.51 20.10 3.08
N ARG A 466 7.74 20.18 2.56
CA ARG A 466 8.11 21.04 1.45
C ARG A 466 8.76 20.23 0.34
N LEU A 467 8.28 20.40 -0.88
CA LEU A 467 8.96 19.94 -2.09
C LEU A 467 10.17 20.85 -2.37
N ALA A 468 11.37 20.27 -2.48
CA ALA A 468 12.61 20.99 -2.81
C ALA A 468 12.63 21.51 -4.26
N GLY A 469 11.71 21.02 -5.10
CA GLY A 469 11.51 21.37 -6.50
C GLY A 469 10.33 20.57 -7.07
N LEU A 470 9.94 20.93 -8.29
CA LEU A 470 9.11 20.12 -9.19
C LEU A 470 9.74 20.23 -10.60
N GLU A 471 10.98 19.77 -10.67
CA GLU A 471 11.81 19.72 -11.86
C GLU A 471 11.70 18.33 -12.50
N ALA A 472 11.89 18.26 -13.81
CA ALA A 472 12.03 17.00 -14.52
C ALA A 472 13.40 16.37 -14.24
N VAL A 473 13.58 15.07 -14.54
CA VAL A 473 14.77 14.32 -14.16
C VAL A 473 16.06 14.88 -14.79
N ASN A 474 15.98 15.49 -15.97
CA ASN A 474 17.11 16.18 -16.60
C ASN A 474 17.47 17.54 -15.95
N GLY A 475 16.62 18.06 -15.05
CA GLY A 475 16.79 19.36 -14.38
C GLY A 475 16.04 20.52 -15.04
N ASP A 476 15.30 20.26 -16.12
CA ASP A 476 14.37 21.23 -16.70
C ASP A 476 13.15 21.46 -15.79
N GLY A 477 12.41 22.53 -16.06
CA GLY A 477 11.06 22.64 -15.53
C GLY A 477 10.10 21.65 -16.23
N LEU A 478 9.12 21.12 -15.49
CA LEU A 478 8.28 20.04 -16.00
C LEU A 478 7.53 20.45 -17.29
N ALA A 479 7.68 19.66 -18.37
CA ALA A 479 7.00 19.90 -19.64
C ALA A 479 5.49 19.63 -19.53
N ALA A 480 4.67 20.33 -20.31
CA ALA A 480 3.22 20.13 -20.35
C ALA A 480 2.61 20.61 -21.67
N GLY A 481 2.11 19.65 -22.46
CA GLY A 481 1.74 19.81 -23.87
C GLY A 481 2.83 19.26 -24.81
N PRO A 482 2.50 18.58 -25.93
CA PRO A 482 3.46 18.05 -26.89
C PRO A 482 4.31 19.17 -27.49
N GLY A 483 5.63 19.00 -27.46
CA GLY A 483 6.58 20.02 -27.93
C GLY A 483 6.55 21.33 -27.13
N ALA A 484 5.88 21.38 -25.97
CA ALA A 484 5.85 22.58 -25.14
C ALA A 484 7.22 22.82 -24.50
N ALA A 485 7.64 24.09 -24.48
CA ALA A 485 8.82 24.49 -23.73
C ALA A 485 8.64 24.16 -22.23
N PRO A 486 9.69 23.70 -21.53
CA PRO A 486 9.62 23.32 -20.12
C PRO A 486 9.03 24.47 -19.28
N ARG A 487 8.01 24.18 -18.46
CA ARG A 487 7.35 25.24 -17.67
C ARG A 487 8.34 25.82 -16.68
N LYS A 488 8.45 27.14 -16.63
CA LYS A 488 9.26 27.81 -15.61
C LYS A 488 8.80 27.33 -14.23
N ALA A 489 9.72 26.70 -13.48
CA ALA A 489 9.43 26.09 -12.18
C ALA A 489 8.77 27.11 -11.23
N PRO A 490 7.95 26.68 -10.25
CA PRO A 490 7.24 27.58 -9.33
C PRO A 490 8.18 28.62 -8.72
N SER A 491 7.70 29.83 -8.40
CA SER A 491 8.56 30.98 -8.02
C SER A 491 9.61 30.68 -6.95
N ASP A 492 9.28 29.75 -6.06
CA ASP A 492 10.05 29.43 -4.85
C ASP A 492 10.97 28.22 -5.03
N SER A 493 11.01 27.63 -6.23
CA SER A 493 11.90 26.54 -6.64
C SER A 493 13.39 26.91 -6.54
N ARG A 494 13.70 28.21 -6.73
CA ARG A 494 15.04 28.79 -6.62
C ARG A 494 15.24 29.57 -5.31
N GLY A 495 14.51 29.23 -4.25
CA GLY A 495 14.80 29.70 -2.91
C GLY A 495 16.20 29.27 -2.48
N ALA A 496 17.17 30.19 -2.56
CA ALA A 496 18.56 29.91 -2.23
C ALA A 496 18.68 29.30 -0.82
N VAL A 497 19.29 28.11 -0.73
CA VAL A 497 19.60 27.42 0.53
C VAL A 497 20.74 28.18 1.22
N GLY A 498 20.41 29.35 1.79
CA GLY A 498 21.41 30.28 2.30
C GLY A 498 21.01 31.75 2.18
N SER A 499 19.88 32.17 2.76
CA SER A 499 19.69 33.58 3.15
C SER A 499 18.82 33.70 4.40
N LYS A 500 19.26 34.54 5.35
CA LYS A 500 18.47 34.87 6.54
C LYS A 500 17.29 35.77 6.12
N VAL A 501 16.10 35.20 5.99
CA VAL A 501 14.87 35.99 5.91
C VAL A 501 14.56 36.53 7.31
N ALA A 502 15.20 37.65 7.66
CA ALA A 502 14.82 38.47 8.82
C ALA A 502 13.57 39.30 8.49
N GLY A 503 12.45 38.61 8.21
CA GLY A 503 11.14 39.22 8.06
C GLY A 503 10.36 39.10 9.36
N LYS A 504 10.17 40.21 10.09
CA LYS A 504 9.23 40.24 11.22
C LYS A 504 7.80 40.09 10.69
N VAL A 505 7.26 38.88 10.70
CA VAL A 505 5.81 38.69 10.68
C VAL A 505 5.30 39.08 12.06
N GLY A 506 4.72 40.27 12.17
CA GLY A 506 3.99 40.67 13.37
C GLY A 506 2.69 39.89 13.44
N VAL A 507 2.66 38.83 14.26
CA VAL A 507 1.42 38.13 14.59
C VAL A 507 0.74 38.91 15.71
N ASP A 508 -0.22 39.76 15.34
CA ASP A 508 -1.13 40.39 16.31
C ASP A 508 -2.18 39.34 16.72
N TRP A 509 -1.88 38.62 17.79
CA TRP A 509 -2.74 37.57 18.33
C TRP A 509 -3.71 38.17 19.34
N SER A 510 -4.99 38.25 18.96
CA SER A 510 -6.08 38.55 19.89
C SER A 510 -6.88 37.27 20.18
N PRO A 511 -6.86 36.75 21.41
CA PRO A 511 -7.59 35.52 21.74
C PRO A 511 -9.09 35.78 21.79
N ALA A 512 -9.84 35.07 20.94
CA ALA A 512 -11.28 34.93 21.12
C ALA A 512 -11.54 34.23 22.47
N GLN A 513 -12.20 34.93 23.38
CA GLN A 513 -12.49 34.46 24.73
C GLN A 513 -13.36 33.20 24.69
N ARG A 514 -12.89 32.11 25.32
CA ARG A 514 -13.75 31.01 25.79
C ARG A 514 -13.62 30.91 27.30
N GLY A 515 -14.77 30.80 27.98
CA GLY A 515 -14.88 30.89 29.44
C GLY A 515 -14.08 29.79 30.14
N ALA A 516 -13.37 30.18 31.20
CA ALA A 516 -12.55 29.27 31.98
C ALA A 516 -13.38 28.45 32.98
N GLY A 517 -12.97 27.20 33.17
CA GLY A 517 -13.44 26.28 34.21
C GLY A 517 -12.28 25.41 34.71
N THR A 518 -11.21 26.05 35.16
CA THR A 518 -9.96 25.41 35.59
C THR A 518 -10.13 24.69 36.93
N VAL A 519 -9.57 23.48 37.05
CA VAL A 519 -9.26 22.85 38.34
C VAL A 519 -7.79 22.45 38.35
N ALA A 520 -7.04 22.97 39.32
CA ALA A 520 -5.64 22.67 39.52
C ALA A 520 -5.46 21.53 40.55
N VAL A 521 -4.32 20.83 40.47
CA VAL A 521 -3.99 19.70 41.36
C VAL A 521 -3.33 20.21 42.65
N GLY A 522 -3.77 19.72 43.81
CA GLY A 522 -3.19 20.07 45.12
C GLY A 522 -3.54 19.06 46.24
N ALA A 523 -2.49 18.54 46.88
CA ALA A 523 -2.42 17.47 47.89
C ALA A 523 -3.49 17.36 49.03
N ALA A 524 -3.90 16.11 49.29
CA ALA A 524 -4.09 15.39 50.58
C ALA A 524 -4.72 16.05 51.84
N MET A 525 -5.81 15.44 52.36
CA MET A 525 -6.04 14.92 53.74
C MET A 525 -7.55 14.46 53.89
N PRO A 526 -8.11 14.09 55.07
CA PRO A 526 -8.41 12.71 55.51
C PRO A 526 -9.95 12.37 55.55
N PRO A 527 -10.39 11.16 55.97
CA PRO A 527 -11.79 10.71 55.87
C PRO A 527 -12.65 10.93 57.14
N VAL A 528 -14.00 10.86 57.01
CA VAL A 528 -15.12 10.72 57.99
C VAL A 528 -16.38 11.40 57.39
N ALA A 529 -17.65 10.95 57.49
CA ALA A 529 -18.28 9.67 57.90
C ALA A 529 -19.75 9.59 57.35
N ASP A 530 -20.58 8.73 57.94
CA ASP A 530 -21.74 8.02 57.37
C ASP A 530 -23.14 8.69 57.39
N ALA A 531 -24.02 8.19 56.49
CA ALA A 531 -25.50 8.04 56.58
C ALA A 531 -26.45 9.27 56.72
N PRO A 532 -27.79 9.13 56.49
CA PRO A 532 -28.58 8.11 55.77
C PRO A 532 -29.52 8.69 54.66
N PRO A 533 -30.22 7.85 53.85
CA PRO A 533 -31.12 8.31 52.77
C PRO A 533 -32.59 8.55 53.20
N ARG A 534 -33.35 9.26 52.36
CA ARG A 534 -34.83 9.33 52.38
C ARG A 534 -35.39 9.03 50.98
N ALA A 535 -36.58 8.43 50.94
CA ALA A 535 -37.21 7.88 49.74
C ALA A 535 -38.71 8.25 49.66
N VAL A 536 -39.40 7.75 48.62
CA VAL A 536 -40.87 7.63 48.44
C VAL A 536 -41.60 8.91 47.99
N THR A 537 -42.52 8.95 46.99
CA THR A 537 -42.78 8.09 45.80
C THR A 537 -43.47 8.96 44.69
N PRO A 538 -44.57 8.61 43.96
CA PRO A 538 -44.56 8.71 42.49
C PRO A 538 -45.62 9.68 41.91
N ASP A 539 -45.68 9.82 40.58
CA ASP A 539 -46.96 10.02 39.88
C ASP A 539 -46.85 9.72 38.37
N ALA A 540 -47.99 9.30 37.79
CA ALA A 540 -48.26 9.01 36.38
C ALA A 540 -49.79 8.88 36.23
N PRO A 541 -50.37 8.70 35.01
CA PRO A 541 -50.10 9.34 33.72
C PRO A 541 -51.38 10.03 33.16
N ASP A 542 -51.28 10.75 32.04
CA ASP A 542 -52.43 11.16 31.21
C ASP A 542 -51.92 11.62 29.82
N ALA A 543 -52.67 11.70 28.70
CA ALA A 543 -53.55 10.78 27.96
C ALA A 543 -54.07 11.56 26.72
N GLY A 544 -54.47 10.85 25.64
CA GLY A 544 -55.17 11.40 24.46
C GLY A 544 -54.28 12.13 23.43
N ALA A 545 -54.59 12.15 22.12
CA ALA A 545 -55.61 11.47 21.31
C ALA A 545 -55.06 11.40 19.84
N GLN A 546 -55.16 10.29 19.09
CA GLN A 546 -56.27 9.88 18.19
C GLN A 546 -56.76 10.95 17.18
N ASP A 547 -56.41 10.81 15.91
CA ASP A 547 -57.21 10.27 14.78
C ASP A 547 -56.25 10.05 13.57
N GLY A 548 -56.38 9.17 12.57
CA GLY A 548 -57.55 8.68 11.80
C GLY A 548 -57.51 9.32 10.39
N GLY A 549 -57.61 8.66 9.22
CA GLY A 549 -57.72 7.26 8.82
C GLY A 549 -58.12 7.13 7.31
N ALA A 550 -57.96 5.93 6.70
CA ALA A 550 -58.38 5.52 5.33
C ALA A 550 -57.68 6.14 4.08
N GLY A 551 -57.51 5.45 2.94
CA GLY A 551 -57.73 4.02 2.61
C GLY A 551 -57.82 3.72 1.08
N LEU A 552 -57.81 2.42 0.69
CA LEU A 552 -58.23 1.81 -0.63
C LEU A 552 -57.30 2.04 -1.86
N GLN A 553 -57.10 1.17 -2.89
CA GLN A 553 -57.42 -0.25 -3.24
C GLN A 553 -56.16 -0.92 -3.88
N ALA A 554 -55.96 -2.24 -4.14
CA ALA A 554 -56.70 -3.51 -3.90
C ALA A 554 -57.34 -4.32 -5.08
N GLU A 555 -56.59 -4.72 -6.13
CA GLU A 555 -56.91 -5.82 -7.10
C GLU A 555 -55.61 -6.63 -7.40
N ALA A 556 -55.51 -7.97 -7.27
CA ALA A 556 -56.23 -9.11 -7.89
C ALA A 556 -55.83 -9.31 -9.38
N ALA A 557 -54.94 -10.25 -9.76
CA ALA A 557 -54.97 -11.73 -9.74
C ALA A 557 -55.39 -12.35 -11.09
N ASP A 558 -54.54 -13.18 -11.72
CA ASP A 558 -54.97 -14.45 -12.34
C ASP A 558 -53.81 -15.42 -12.70
N THR A 559 -54.10 -16.72 -12.66
CA THR A 559 -53.31 -17.87 -13.19
C THR A 559 -54.25 -19.04 -13.45
N PRO A 560 -54.15 -19.71 -14.61
CA PRO A 560 -53.92 -21.17 -14.63
C PRO A 560 -52.78 -21.56 -15.63
N ASP A 561 -51.93 -22.56 -15.39
CA ASP A 561 -52.16 -24.02 -15.24
C ASP A 561 -52.61 -24.67 -16.58
N ALA A 562 -52.12 -25.83 -17.07
CA ALA A 562 -51.21 -26.86 -16.56
C ALA A 562 -50.53 -27.62 -17.72
N SER A 563 -49.45 -28.39 -17.47
CA SER A 563 -49.42 -29.87 -17.68
C SER A 563 -48.01 -30.45 -17.60
N ALA A 564 -47.91 -31.67 -17.04
CA ALA A 564 -46.66 -32.35 -16.74
C ALA A 564 -46.16 -33.27 -17.87
N ALA A 565 -44.85 -33.51 -17.88
CA ALA A 565 -44.27 -34.78 -18.29
C ALA A 565 -43.00 -35.06 -17.47
N GLN A 566 -42.91 -36.26 -16.90
CA GLN A 566 -41.70 -36.80 -16.27
C GLN A 566 -40.83 -37.43 -17.36
N ASP A 567 -39.50 -37.31 -17.30
CA ASP A 567 -38.65 -38.49 -17.55
C ASP A 567 -37.21 -38.34 -17.03
N ALA A 568 -36.48 -39.46 -17.04
CA ALA A 568 -35.28 -39.72 -16.24
C ALA A 568 -33.96 -39.03 -16.68
N LEU A 569 -33.06 -38.91 -15.70
CA LEU A 569 -31.62 -38.65 -15.86
C LEU A 569 -30.92 -39.73 -16.69
N PRO A 570 -29.94 -39.34 -17.53
CA PRO A 570 -28.79 -40.17 -17.85
C PRO A 570 -27.46 -39.55 -17.35
N THR A 571 -26.61 -40.39 -16.75
CA THR A 571 -25.25 -40.07 -16.32
C THR A 571 -24.34 -39.73 -17.51
N PRO A 572 -23.48 -38.70 -17.44
CA PRO A 572 -22.50 -38.45 -18.49
C PRO A 572 -21.38 -39.50 -18.45
N GLN A 573 -21.15 -40.18 -19.57
CA GLN A 573 -19.99 -41.05 -19.77
C GLN A 573 -18.81 -40.25 -20.31
N THR A 574 -17.62 -40.52 -19.77
CA THR A 574 -16.34 -39.94 -20.23
C THR A 574 -15.98 -40.48 -21.62
N GLN A 575 -15.69 -39.58 -22.56
CA GLN A 575 -14.94 -39.91 -23.78
C GLN A 575 -13.84 -38.87 -23.99
N GLU A 576 -12.60 -39.31 -23.79
CA GLU A 576 -11.41 -38.53 -24.11
C GLU A 576 -11.19 -38.50 -25.63
N ALA A 577 -11.25 -37.32 -26.23
CA ALA A 577 -10.79 -37.11 -27.59
C ALA A 577 -9.29 -36.81 -27.57
N GLN A 578 -8.48 -37.78 -27.98
CA GLN A 578 -7.02 -37.63 -28.09
C GLN A 578 -6.67 -36.59 -29.17
N ASN A 579 -5.82 -35.61 -28.82
CA ASN A 579 -5.45 -34.49 -29.69
C ASN A 579 -4.00 -34.67 -30.19
N PRO A 580 -3.77 -35.02 -31.47
CA PRO A 580 -2.47 -35.50 -31.97
C PRO A 580 -1.35 -34.45 -32.05
N ALA A 581 -1.62 -33.20 -31.65
CA ALA A 581 -0.62 -32.14 -31.58
C ALA A 581 0.29 -32.23 -30.34
N VAL A 582 -0.11 -32.98 -29.30
CA VAL A 582 0.63 -33.04 -28.02
C VAL A 582 1.78 -34.06 -28.07
N ASP A 583 1.53 -35.24 -28.67
CA ASP A 583 2.54 -36.30 -28.83
C ASP A 583 3.75 -35.85 -29.67
N ALA A 584 3.57 -34.94 -30.63
CA ALA A 584 4.66 -34.42 -31.46
C ALA A 584 5.68 -33.63 -30.61
N ALA A 585 5.19 -32.78 -29.70
CA ALA A 585 6.04 -31.94 -28.84
C ALA A 585 6.77 -32.73 -27.74
N GLN A 586 6.15 -33.80 -27.22
CA GLN A 586 6.80 -34.66 -26.22
C GLN A 586 7.93 -35.51 -26.83
N ASN A 587 7.76 -36.03 -28.05
CA ASN A 587 8.81 -36.78 -28.73
C ASN A 587 10.05 -35.91 -29.08
N GLU A 588 9.88 -34.62 -29.38
CA GLU A 588 11.03 -33.71 -29.58
C GLU A 588 11.77 -33.40 -28.27
N LEU A 589 11.05 -33.31 -27.14
CA LEU A 589 11.65 -33.06 -25.82
C LEU A 589 12.45 -34.27 -25.32
N ASP A 590 11.93 -35.49 -25.50
CA ASP A 590 12.62 -36.72 -25.13
C ASP A 590 13.86 -36.97 -26.01
N ALA A 591 13.79 -36.61 -27.31
CA ALA A 591 14.95 -36.65 -28.20
C ALA A 591 16.05 -35.64 -27.80
N LEU A 592 15.68 -34.45 -27.34
CA LEU A 592 16.61 -33.46 -26.79
C LEU A 592 17.27 -33.94 -25.49
N LEU A 593 16.49 -34.52 -24.57
CA LEU A 593 17.01 -35.07 -23.31
C LEU A 593 17.95 -36.26 -23.53
N ALA A 594 17.66 -37.12 -24.52
CA ALA A 594 18.56 -38.21 -24.92
C ALA A 594 19.90 -37.72 -25.51
N SER A 595 19.94 -36.51 -26.10
CA SER A 595 21.15 -35.94 -26.70
C SER A 595 22.14 -35.31 -25.71
N LEU A 596 21.72 -35.10 -24.46
CA LEU A 596 22.52 -34.47 -23.39
C LEU A 596 23.23 -35.49 -22.48
N GLY A 597 23.17 -36.78 -22.83
CA GLY A 597 23.50 -37.89 -21.95
C GLY A 597 24.76 -38.70 -22.30
N ASP A 598 25.78 -38.13 -22.96
CA ASP A 598 27.10 -38.80 -23.06
C ASP A 598 28.26 -37.80 -23.33
N ASP A 599 28.77 -37.17 -22.27
CA ASP A 599 30.16 -36.70 -22.25
C ASP A 599 30.66 -36.61 -20.78
N SER A 600 31.46 -37.57 -20.35
CA SER A 600 32.16 -37.54 -19.06
C SER A 600 33.62 -37.94 -19.27
N PRO A 601 34.58 -37.04 -19.00
CA PRO A 601 35.99 -37.34 -19.18
C PRO A 601 36.47 -38.36 -18.14
N ALA A 602 37.24 -39.35 -18.58
CA ALA A 602 37.80 -40.38 -17.72
C ALA A 602 38.75 -39.79 -16.66
N ALA A 603 38.60 -40.23 -15.40
CA ALA A 603 39.46 -39.83 -14.29
C ALA A 603 40.79 -40.61 -14.27
N ASP A 604 41.87 -39.90 -13.97
CA ASP A 604 43.23 -40.44 -13.83
C ASP A 604 43.41 -41.17 -12.48
N PRO A 605 43.74 -42.48 -12.44
CA PRO A 605 43.82 -43.26 -11.21
C PRO A 605 45.17 -43.09 -10.50
N GLY A 606 45.52 -41.85 -10.12
CA GLY A 606 46.89 -41.51 -9.66
C GLY A 606 47.07 -40.40 -8.63
N ALA A 607 46.01 -39.78 -8.10
CA ALA A 607 46.11 -38.66 -7.15
C ALA A 607 45.50 -38.97 -5.77
N GLU A 608 46.27 -38.75 -4.70
CA GLU A 608 45.81 -38.87 -3.30
C GLU A 608 44.84 -37.75 -2.92
N PRO A 609 43.86 -37.99 -2.02
CA PRO A 609 42.94 -36.95 -1.57
C PRO A 609 43.64 -35.92 -0.68
N ALA A 610 43.58 -34.65 -1.08
CA ALA A 610 44.00 -33.54 -0.22
C ALA A 610 43.00 -33.36 0.94
N ALA A 611 43.53 -33.09 2.13
CA ALA A 611 42.73 -32.89 3.34
C ALA A 611 41.86 -31.62 3.26
N GLU A 612 40.66 -31.68 3.83
CA GLU A 612 39.79 -30.51 4.02
C GLU A 612 40.46 -29.51 5.00
N PRO A 613 40.35 -28.19 4.77
CA PRO A 613 40.87 -27.20 5.71
C PRO A 613 40.00 -27.14 6.97
N GLU A 614 40.60 -27.40 8.13
CA GLU A 614 39.95 -27.20 9.43
C GLU A 614 39.47 -25.74 9.60
N MET A 615 38.26 -25.58 10.13
CA MET A 615 37.69 -24.28 10.48
C MET A 615 38.47 -23.63 11.63
N ASP A 616 38.63 -22.30 11.56
CA ASP A 616 39.33 -21.52 12.58
C ASP A 616 38.58 -21.58 13.94
N PRO A 617 39.22 -22.03 15.04
CA PRO A 617 38.58 -22.09 16.36
C PRO A 617 38.18 -20.72 16.92
N GLU A 618 38.77 -19.60 16.47
CA GLU A 618 38.28 -18.26 16.84
C GLU A 618 36.91 -17.97 16.22
N LEU A 619 36.65 -18.43 14.99
CA LEU A 619 35.36 -18.27 14.31
C LEU A 619 34.27 -19.13 14.99
N GLU A 620 34.63 -20.33 15.44
CA GLU A 620 33.72 -21.23 16.16
C GLU A 620 33.33 -20.65 17.54
N ALA A 621 34.30 -20.08 18.26
CA ALA A 621 34.04 -19.37 19.52
C ALA A 621 33.15 -18.12 19.33
N LEU A 622 33.35 -17.36 18.25
CA LEU A 622 32.57 -16.16 17.93
C LEU A 622 31.12 -16.51 17.57
N LEU A 623 30.90 -17.58 16.79
CA LEU A 623 29.56 -18.12 16.51
C LEU A 623 28.87 -18.69 17.76
N ALA A 624 29.61 -19.27 18.71
CA ALA A 624 29.05 -19.74 19.97
C ALA A 624 28.58 -18.59 20.89
N SER A 625 29.18 -17.39 20.78
CA SER A 625 28.82 -16.18 21.53
C SER A 625 27.57 -15.42 21.02
N LEU A 626 27.00 -15.86 19.90
CA LEU A 626 25.84 -15.23 19.24
C LEU A 626 24.54 -16.05 19.42
N LYS A 627 24.51 -16.95 20.41
CA LYS A 627 23.33 -17.70 20.88
C LYS A 627 23.06 -17.39 22.35
#